data_AF-A0A538NBI9-F1
#
_entry.id   AF-A0A538NBI9-F1
#
_cell.length_a   1.000
_cell.length_b   1.000
_cell.length_c   1.000
_cell.angle_alpha   90.00
_cell.angle_beta   90.00
_cell.angle_gamma   90.00
#
_symmetry.space_group_name_H-M   'P 1'
#
loop_
_entity.id
_entity.type
_entity.pdbx_description
1 polymer ?
#
loop_
_entity_poly.entity_id
_entity_poly.type
_entity_poly.pdbx_seq_one_letter_code
_entity_poly.pdbx_strand_id
1 'polypeptide(L)'
;MPKDQLALALALDGLVERVYAYSFIATNLDVSTPARAVAAEAWHRVRTDIEDRIRDAKHGAALRHLPAATRAANSAWMWGALLAVNLSAWLQELAGLDRGDGHGRNHLGTLPHRLLAVRARLVRHAGHITLRLPPGQQLLAQVLARLRRLSIWT
;
A
#
# COMPACT_ATOMS: atom_id res chain seq x y z
N MET A 1 6.43 13.75 -29.48
CA MET A 1 6.89 12.90 -28.36
C MET A 1 8.15 13.50 -27.75
N PRO A 2 8.38 13.36 -26.43
CA PRO A 2 9.69 13.64 -25.83
C PRO A 2 10.81 12.88 -26.57
N LYS A 3 11.99 13.48 -26.74
CA LYS A 3 13.09 12.94 -27.56
C LYS A 3 13.58 11.55 -27.10
N ASP A 4 13.50 11.31 -25.81
CA ASP A 4 13.90 10.10 -25.10
C ASP A 4 12.91 8.93 -25.35
N GLN A 5 11.63 9.22 -25.64
CA GLN A 5 10.68 8.21 -26.09
C GLN A 5 10.84 7.87 -27.58
N LEU A 6 11.39 8.78 -28.38
CA LEU A 6 11.60 8.57 -29.81
C LEU A 6 12.71 7.52 -30.07
N ALA A 7 13.82 7.57 -29.34
CA ALA A 7 14.90 6.59 -29.49
C ALA A 7 14.44 5.17 -29.11
N LEU A 8 13.67 5.04 -28.02
CA LEU A 8 13.07 3.76 -27.61
C LEU A 8 12.07 3.24 -28.65
N ALA A 9 11.20 4.12 -29.19
CA ALA A 9 10.25 3.75 -30.23
C ALA A 9 10.97 3.27 -31.51
N LEU A 10 12.03 3.97 -31.94
CA LEU A 10 12.83 3.58 -33.11
C LEU A 10 13.57 2.25 -32.91
N ALA A 11 14.00 1.91 -31.71
CA ALA A 11 14.57 0.60 -31.42
C ALA A 11 13.53 -0.52 -31.35
N LEU A 12 12.32 -0.23 -30.84
CA LEU A 12 11.19 -1.16 -30.89
C LEU A 12 10.74 -1.44 -32.33
N ASP A 13 10.83 -0.45 -33.21
CA ASP A 13 10.59 -0.57 -34.66
C ASP A 13 11.79 -1.18 -35.43
N GLY A 14 12.85 -1.60 -34.74
CA GLY A 14 14.03 -2.25 -35.34
C GLY A 14 14.93 -1.34 -36.15
N LEU A 15 14.74 -0.02 -36.09
CA LEU A 15 15.51 0.99 -36.82
C LEU A 15 16.83 1.35 -36.12
N VAL A 16 17.01 0.93 -34.87
CA VAL A 16 18.24 1.09 -34.10
C VAL A 16 18.51 -0.20 -33.33
N GLU A 17 19.75 -0.69 -33.38
CA GLU A 17 20.12 -1.97 -32.76
C GLU A 17 20.05 -1.94 -31.23
N ARG A 18 20.43 -0.81 -30.60
CA ARG A 18 20.47 -0.65 -29.13
C ARG A 18 20.12 0.76 -28.71
N VAL A 19 19.41 0.86 -27.58
CA VAL A 19 19.15 2.12 -26.87
C VAL A 19 19.69 1.97 -25.46
N TYR A 20 20.47 2.95 -25.03
CA TYR A 20 20.99 3.03 -23.67
C TYR A 20 20.22 4.10 -22.91
N ALA A 21 19.73 3.75 -21.73
CA ALA A 21 19.22 4.69 -20.75
C ALA A 21 20.14 4.66 -19.53
N TYR A 22 20.56 5.84 -19.07
CA TYR A 22 21.38 5.99 -17.88
C TYR A 22 20.54 6.66 -16.79
N SER A 23 20.58 6.10 -15.59
CA SER A 23 20.02 6.70 -14.38
C SER A 23 21.12 6.81 -13.33
N PHE A 24 21.16 7.93 -12.61
CA PHE A 24 22.12 8.17 -11.54
C PHE A 24 21.42 8.14 -10.18
N ILE A 25 22.04 7.50 -9.19
CA ILE A 25 21.59 7.52 -7.80
C ILE A 25 22.62 8.32 -6.99
N ALA A 26 22.23 9.48 -6.49
CA ALA A 26 23.02 10.22 -5.50
C ALA A 26 22.67 9.68 -4.11
N THR A 27 23.65 9.11 -3.41
CA THR A 27 23.45 8.50 -2.09
C THR A 27 24.63 8.75 -1.16
N ASN A 28 24.34 8.84 0.13
CA ASN A 28 25.35 8.84 1.19
C ASN A 28 25.65 7.43 1.72
N LEU A 29 25.00 6.38 1.17
CA LEU A 29 25.30 5.00 1.50
C LEU A 29 26.65 4.60 0.93
N ASP A 30 27.36 3.73 1.65
CA ASP A 30 28.62 3.16 1.17
C ASP A 30 28.35 2.26 -0.05
N VAL A 31 28.97 2.61 -1.18
CA VAL A 31 28.89 1.89 -2.46
C VAL A 31 30.27 1.46 -2.96
N SER A 32 31.26 1.38 -2.06
CA SER A 32 32.66 1.05 -2.37
C SER A 32 32.88 -0.32 -3.02
N THR A 33 31.93 -1.25 -2.87
CA THR A 33 31.99 -2.59 -3.47
C THR A 33 30.78 -2.84 -4.36
N PRO A 34 30.90 -3.70 -5.41
CA PRO A 34 29.77 -4.02 -6.28
C PRO A 34 28.53 -4.54 -5.52
N ALA A 35 28.73 -5.39 -4.51
CA ALA A 35 27.65 -5.91 -3.68
C ALA A 35 26.91 -4.79 -2.92
N ARG A 36 27.64 -3.80 -2.41
CA ARG A 36 27.06 -2.65 -1.71
C ARG A 36 26.34 -1.69 -2.67
N ALA A 37 26.90 -1.46 -3.85
CA ALA A 37 26.24 -0.68 -4.90
C ALA A 37 24.91 -1.31 -5.33
N VAL A 38 24.87 -2.64 -5.52
CA VAL A 38 23.65 -3.40 -5.82
C VAL A 38 22.62 -3.29 -4.68
N ALA A 39 23.05 -3.37 -3.42
CA ALA A 39 22.15 -3.21 -2.29
C ALA A 39 21.54 -1.80 -2.20
N ALA A 40 22.34 -0.76 -2.46
CA ALA A 40 21.85 0.62 -2.50
C ALA A 40 20.84 0.84 -3.65
N GLU A 41 21.10 0.25 -4.81
CA GLU A 41 20.19 0.27 -5.96
C GLU A 41 18.88 -0.46 -5.66
N ALA A 42 18.94 -1.65 -5.07
CA ALA A 42 17.76 -2.39 -4.64
C ALA A 42 16.92 -1.62 -3.63
N TRP A 43 17.56 -0.99 -2.63
CA TRP A 43 16.88 -0.11 -1.68
C TRP A 43 16.21 1.08 -2.38
N HIS A 44 16.87 1.69 -3.38
CA HIS A 44 16.30 2.78 -4.15
C HIS A 44 15.05 2.34 -4.94
N ARG A 45 14.99 1.10 -5.45
CA ARG A 45 13.80 0.56 -6.15
C ARG A 45 12.57 0.46 -5.25
N VAL A 46 12.76 0.15 -3.96
CA VAL A 46 11.65 0.08 -2.98
C VAL A 46 10.94 1.43 -2.83
N ARG A 47 11.58 2.55 -3.21
CA ARG A 47 10.97 3.88 -3.19
C ARG A 47 9.68 3.94 -4.03
N THR A 48 9.52 3.14 -5.07
CA THR A 48 8.28 3.11 -5.87
C THR A 48 7.04 2.78 -5.02
N ASP A 49 7.19 2.07 -3.91
CA ASP A 49 6.09 1.80 -2.96
C ASP A 49 5.48 3.07 -2.36
N ILE A 50 6.27 4.15 -2.29
CA ILE A 50 5.75 5.44 -1.81
C ILE A 50 4.75 6.04 -2.80
N GLU A 51 4.95 5.83 -4.10
CA GLU A 51 4.05 6.35 -5.12
C GLU A 51 2.69 5.66 -5.07
N ASP A 52 2.69 4.35 -4.84
CA ASP A 52 1.47 3.58 -4.64
C ASP A 52 0.75 3.98 -3.35
N ARG A 53 1.49 4.27 -2.27
CA ARG A 53 0.92 4.84 -1.03
C ARG A 53 0.32 6.23 -1.23
N ILE A 54 1.00 7.10 -1.98
CA ILE A 54 0.50 8.43 -2.32
C ILE A 54 -0.75 8.32 -3.21
N ARG A 55 -0.77 7.37 -4.15
CA ARG A 55 -1.94 7.07 -4.98
C ARG A 55 -3.11 6.62 -4.10
N ASP A 56 -2.88 5.71 -3.16
CA ASP A 56 -3.92 5.23 -2.24
C ASP A 56 -4.40 6.34 -1.29
N ALA A 57 -3.52 7.22 -0.83
CA ALA A 57 -3.92 8.39 -0.03
C ALA A 57 -4.82 9.34 -0.83
N LYS A 58 -4.48 9.61 -2.10
CA LYS A 58 -5.27 10.48 -2.99
C LYS A 58 -6.64 9.89 -3.30
N HIS A 59 -6.69 8.61 -3.68
CA HIS A 59 -7.90 7.97 -4.19
C HIS A 59 -8.67 7.18 -3.15
N GLY A 60 -7.99 6.37 -2.34
CA GLY A 60 -8.59 5.54 -1.29
C GLY A 60 -8.94 6.31 -0.02
N ALA A 61 -8.12 7.29 0.38
CA ALA A 61 -8.36 8.14 1.56
C ALA A 61 -8.90 9.55 1.21
N ALA A 62 -9.35 9.75 -0.03
CA ALA A 62 -9.99 10.97 -0.51
C ALA A 62 -9.16 12.27 -0.34
N LEU A 63 -7.82 12.21 -0.43
CA LEU A 63 -6.98 13.42 -0.47
C LEU A 63 -6.94 14.13 -1.81
N ARG A 64 -7.55 13.57 -2.86
CA ARG A 64 -7.71 14.26 -4.14
C ARG A 64 -8.62 15.50 -4.02
N HIS A 65 -9.57 15.49 -3.08
CA HIS A 65 -10.53 16.57 -2.89
C HIS A 65 -10.62 16.94 -1.41
N LEU A 66 -10.24 18.16 -1.08
CA LEU A 66 -10.29 18.67 0.28
C LEU A 66 -11.70 19.23 0.58
N PRO A 67 -12.34 18.83 1.69
CA PRO A 67 -13.77 19.07 1.90
C PRO A 67 -14.11 20.48 2.43
N ALA A 68 -13.13 21.24 2.93
CA ALA A 68 -13.38 22.52 3.60
C ALA A 68 -12.76 23.72 2.87
N ALA A 69 -13.35 24.89 3.10
CA ALA A 69 -12.82 26.17 2.61
C ALA A 69 -11.61 26.69 3.42
N THR A 70 -11.38 26.15 4.63
CA THR A 70 -10.31 26.60 5.52
C THR A 70 -9.11 25.66 5.50
N ARG A 71 -7.91 26.24 5.56
CA ARG A 71 -6.67 25.47 5.62
C ARG A 71 -6.60 24.58 6.86
N ALA A 72 -7.03 25.08 8.03
CA ALA A 72 -6.96 24.33 9.27
C ALA A 72 -7.78 23.03 9.23
N ALA A 73 -9.02 23.09 8.73
CA ALA A 73 -9.87 21.91 8.57
C ALA A 73 -9.28 20.92 7.56
N ASN A 74 -8.74 21.43 6.44
CA ASN A 74 -8.08 20.59 5.43
C ASN A 74 -6.79 19.94 5.93
N SER A 75 -6.03 20.62 6.80
CA SER A 75 -4.88 20.02 7.47
C SER A 75 -5.29 18.86 8.38
N ALA A 76 -6.36 19.03 9.18
CA ALA A 76 -6.90 17.94 10.00
C ALA A 76 -7.38 16.76 9.15
N TRP A 77 -8.06 17.04 8.03
CA TRP A 77 -8.44 16.01 7.05
C TRP A 77 -7.24 15.26 6.49
N MET A 78 -6.19 15.98 6.10
CA MET A 78 -4.93 15.41 5.61
C MET A 78 -4.33 14.43 6.64
N TRP A 79 -4.22 14.85 7.91
CA TRP A 79 -3.72 13.99 8.97
C TRP A 79 -4.57 12.74 9.18
N GLY A 80 -5.91 12.90 9.17
CA GLY A 80 -6.84 11.76 9.29
C GLY A 80 -6.68 10.75 8.15
N ALA A 81 -6.55 11.22 6.91
CA ALA A 81 -6.34 10.35 5.75
C ALA A 81 -4.98 9.63 5.80
N LEU A 82 -3.90 10.32 6.19
CA LEU A 82 -2.58 9.70 6.36
C LEU A 82 -2.59 8.65 7.48
N LEU A 83 -3.31 8.91 8.59
CA LEU A 83 -3.57 7.93 9.63
C LEU A 83 -4.30 6.70 9.09
N ALA A 84 -5.37 6.90 8.30
CA ALA A 84 -6.13 5.81 7.72
C ALA A 84 -5.27 4.94 6.78
N VAL A 85 -4.41 5.54 5.95
CA VAL A 85 -3.45 4.83 5.10
C VAL A 85 -2.49 3.96 5.92
N ASN A 86 -1.91 4.52 6.98
CA ASN A 86 -0.98 3.79 7.83
C ASN A 86 -1.65 2.67 8.64
N LEU A 87 -2.83 2.94 9.22
CA LEU A 87 -3.61 1.93 9.96
C LEU A 87 -4.02 0.77 9.05
N SER A 88 -4.43 1.06 7.81
CA SER A 88 -4.75 0.02 6.82
C SER A 88 -3.52 -0.83 6.47
N ALA A 89 -2.36 -0.21 6.28
CA ALA A 89 -1.12 -0.93 5.99
C ALA A 89 -0.69 -1.82 7.17
N TRP A 90 -0.70 -1.30 8.40
CA TRP A 90 -0.37 -2.08 9.59
C TRP A 90 -1.35 -3.20 9.85
N LEU A 91 -2.66 -2.98 9.62
CA LEU A 91 -3.66 -4.03 9.73
C LEU A 91 -3.35 -5.19 8.78
N GLN A 92 -3.00 -4.88 7.53
CA GLN A 92 -2.69 -5.90 6.52
C GLN A 92 -1.39 -6.66 6.83
N GLU A 93 -0.36 -5.96 7.31
CA GLU A 93 0.90 -6.55 7.76
C GLU A 93 0.67 -7.53 8.93
N LEU A 94 0.00 -7.06 9.99
CA LEU A 94 -0.32 -7.88 11.17
C LEU A 94 -1.23 -9.06 10.81
N ALA A 95 -2.16 -8.85 9.87
CA ALA A 95 -3.03 -9.88 9.36
C ALA A 95 -2.38 -10.81 8.32
N GLY A 96 -1.12 -10.57 7.95
CA GLY A 96 -0.39 -11.35 6.94
C GLY A 96 -1.13 -11.41 5.60
N LEU A 97 -1.75 -10.29 5.22
CA LEU A 97 -2.46 -10.12 3.96
C LEU A 97 -1.55 -9.60 2.84
N ASP A 98 -0.39 -9.05 3.20
CA ASP A 98 0.69 -8.72 2.28
C ASP A 98 1.79 -9.81 2.33
N ARG A 99 2.79 -9.67 1.46
CA ARG A 99 3.91 -10.63 1.39
C ARG A 99 5.01 -10.33 2.43
N GLY A 100 4.76 -9.45 3.40
CA GLY A 100 5.75 -8.98 4.39
C GLY A 100 6.79 -7.99 3.82
N ASP A 101 6.67 -7.63 2.54
CA ASP A 101 7.46 -6.61 1.83
C ASP A 101 6.64 -5.33 1.56
N GLY A 102 5.39 -5.30 2.00
CA GLY A 102 4.44 -4.23 1.73
C GLY A 102 3.80 -4.24 0.35
N HIS A 103 4.14 -5.20 -0.51
CA HIS A 103 3.50 -5.41 -1.80
C HIS A 103 2.24 -6.29 -1.69
N GLY A 104 1.30 -6.10 -2.63
CA GLY A 104 0.05 -6.87 -2.69
C GLY A 104 -1.01 -6.44 -1.68
N ARG A 105 -0.80 -5.32 -0.97
CA ARG A 105 -1.81 -4.72 -0.09
C ARG A 105 -3.04 -4.31 -0.88
N ASN A 106 -4.21 -4.57 -0.31
CA ASN A 106 -5.46 -4.00 -0.78
C ASN A 106 -5.47 -2.50 -0.50
N HIS A 107 -5.90 -1.72 -1.50
CA HIS A 107 -6.09 -0.28 -1.40
C HIS A 107 -7.22 0.09 -0.43
N LEU A 108 -7.17 1.31 0.14
CA LEU A 108 -8.20 1.82 1.05
C LEU A 108 -9.58 1.92 0.42
N GLY A 109 -9.68 2.04 -0.91
CA GLY A 109 -10.98 1.99 -1.59
C GLY A 109 -11.64 0.60 -1.52
N THR A 110 -10.85 -0.47 -1.34
CA THR A 110 -11.32 -1.87 -1.41
C THR A 110 -11.33 -2.56 -0.06
N LEU A 111 -10.28 -2.39 0.75
CA LEU A 111 -10.09 -3.12 2.01
C LEU A 111 -11.28 -2.96 2.99
N PRO A 112 -11.81 -1.75 3.25
CA PRO A 112 -12.96 -1.57 4.14
C PRO A 112 -14.20 -2.32 3.67
N HIS A 113 -14.41 -2.44 2.35
CA HIS A 113 -15.54 -3.19 1.80
C HIS A 113 -15.41 -4.71 2.03
N ARG A 114 -14.16 -5.22 2.10
CA ARG A 114 -13.85 -6.63 2.35
C ARG A 114 -13.76 -7.00 3.83
N LEU A 115 -13.53 -6.02 4.71
CA LEU A 115 -13.35 -6.25 6.15
C LEU A 115 -14.46 -5.68 7.03
N LEU A 116 -14.90 -4.46 6.78
CA LEU A 116 -15.81 -3.72 7.67
C LEU A 116 -17.24 -3.73 7.15
N ALA A 117 -17.45 -3.56 5.84
CA ALA A 117 -18.78 -3.56 5.23
C ALA A 117 -19.29 -4.96 4.88
N VAL A 118 -18.74 -6.00 5.52
CA VAL A 118 -19.18 -7.38 5.34
C VAL A 118 -20.54 -7.57 5.99
N ARG A 119 -21.54 -8.03 5.22
CA ARG A 119 -22.83 -8.42 5.77
C ARG A 119 -22.63 -9.59 6.73
N ALA A 120 -22.95 -9.41 8.00
CA ALA A 120 -22.81 -10.43 9.02
C ALA A 120 -23.98 -10.37 10.01
N ARG A 121 -24.27 -11.49 10.66
CA ARG A 121 -25.31 -11.56 11.70
C ARG A 121 -24.65 -11.53 13.07
N LEU A 122 -24.95 -10.51 13.86
CA LEU A 122 -24.56 -10.47 15.26
C LEU A 122 -25.55 -11.29 16.09
N VAL A 123 -25.07 -12.32 16.78
CA VAL A 123 -25.89 -13.20 17.63
C VAL A 123 -25.40 -13.10 19.06
N ARG A 124 -26.31 -12.95 20.01
CA ARG A 124 -26.01 -13.01 21.44
C ARG A 124 -26.55 -14.31 22.01
N HIS A 125 -25.68 -15.10 22.64
CA HIS A 125 -26.07 -16.37 23.27
C HIS A 125 -25.31 -16.55 24.58
N ALA A 126 -26.03 -16.85 25.67
CA ALA A 126 -25.45 -17.05 27.00
C ALA A 126 -24.46 -15.94 27.45
N GLY A 127 -24.76 -14.68 27.12
CA GLY A 127 -23.89 -13.53 27.44
C GLY A 127 -22.74 -13.29 26.45
N HIS A 128 -22.45 -14.23 25.55
CA HIS A 128 -21.41 -14.10 24.54
C HIS A 128 -21.96 -13.53 23.24
N ILE A 129 -21.24 -12.57 22.67
CA ILE A 129 -21.52 -11.99 21.35
C ILE A 129 -20.71 -12.77 20.30
N THR A 130 -21.40 -13.36 19.33
CA THR A 130 -20.81 -14.09 18.22
C THR A 130 -21.19 -13.43 16.90
N LEU A 131 -20.19 -13.09 16.08
CA LEU A 131 -20.39 -12.61 14.73
C LEU A 131 -20.46 -13.81 13.77
N ARG A 132 -21.65 -14.08 13.21
CA ARG A 132 -21.84 -15.11 12.18
C ARG A 132 -21.64 -14.51 10.79
N LEU A 133 -20.61 -14.97 10.10
CA LEU A 133 -20.28 -14.54 8.75
C LEU A 133 -21.02 -15.42 7.71
N PRO A 134 -21.35 -14.88 6.52
CA PRO A 134 -21.90 -15.67 5.42
C PRO A 134 -20.90 -16.74 4.96
N PRO A 135 -21.37 -17.88 4.45
CA PRO A 135 -20.49 -18.90 3.88
C PRO A 135 -19.68 -18.34 2.70
N GLY A 136 -18.39 -18.67 2.63
CA GLY A 136 -17.44 -18.20 1.59
C GLY A 136 -16.07 -17.82 2.15
N GLN A 137 -15.12 -17.47 1.27
CA GLN A 137 -13.81 -16.95 1.67
C GLN A 137 -13.93 -15.51 2.19
N GLN A 138 -14.15 -15.38 3.50
CA GLN A 138 -14.29 -14.10 4.18
C GLN A 138 -12.93 -13.67 4.75
N LEU A 139 -12.32 -12.65 4.13
CA LEU A 139 -11.06 -12.04 4.58
C LEU A 139 -11.10 -11.69 6.08
N LEU A 140 -12.25 -11.19 6.56
CA LEU A 140 -12.48 -10.84 7.96
C LEU A 140 -12.23 -12.00 8.93
N ALA A 141 -12.61 -13.24 8.58
CA ALA A 141 -12.39 -14.40 9.44
C ALA A 141 -10.90 -14.68 9.63
N GLN A 142 -10.12 -14.59 8.55
CA GLN A 142 -8.66 -14.74 8.56
C GLN A 142 -8.00 -13.64 9.39
N VAL A 143 -8.38 -12.38 9.17
CA VAL A 143 -7.86 -11.23 9.93
C VAL A 143 -8.14 -11.40 11.43
N LEU A 144 -9.39 -11.68 11.82
CA LEU A 144 -9.75 -11.85 13.23
C LEU A 144 -9.00 -13.01 13.89
N ALA A 145 -8.83 -14.14 13.18
CA ALA A 145 -8.08 -15.27 13.69
C ALA A 145 -6.61 -14.91 13.96
N ARG A 146 -5.99 -14.11 13.09
CA ARG A 146 -4.60 -13.71 13.24
C ARG A 146 -4.41 -12.64 14.32
N LEU A 147 -5.29 -11.63 14.37
CA LEU A 147 -5.27 -10.60 15.41
C LEU A 147 -5.44 -11.20 16.82
N ARG A 148 -6.31 -12.21 16.98
CA ARG A 148 -6.50 -12.92 18.26
C ARG A 148 -5.29 -13.72 18.73
N ARG A 149 -4.36 -14.06 17.83
CA ARG A 149 -3.10 -14.75 18.17
C ARG A 149 -2.00 -13.79 18.60
N LEU A 150 -2.17 -12.49 18.34
CA LEU A 150 -1.21 -11.50 18.78
C LEU A 150 -1.29 -11.41 20.31
N SER A 151 -0.17 -11.74 20.96
CA SER A 151 0.03 -11.57 22.40
C SER A 151 0.19 -10.09 22.73
N ILE A 152 -0.89 -9.32 22.61
CA ILE A 152 -0.93 -7.91 23.01
C ILE A 152 -1.65 -7.70 24.35
N TRP A 153 -2.18 -8.78 24.95
CA TRP A 153 -2.96 -8.73 26.21
C TRP A 153 -2.88 -10.03 27.04
N THR A 154 -1.70 -10.64 27.15
CA THR A 154 -1.35 -11.60 28.21
C THR A 154 -0.05 -11.15 28.83
#